data_AF-A0A938VQU0-F1
#
_entry.id   AF-A0A938VQU0-F1
#
_cell.length_a   1.000
_cell.length_b   1.000
_cell.length_c   1.000
_cell.angle_alpha   90.00
_cell.angle_beta   90.00
_cell.angle_gamma   90.00
#
_symmetry.space_group_name_H-M   'P 1'
#
loop_
_entity.id
_entity.type
_entity.pdbx_description
1 polymer ?
#
loop_
_entity_poly.entity_id
_entity_poly.type
_entity_poly.pdbx_seq_one_letter_code
_entity_poly.pdbx_strand_id
1 'polypeptide(L)'
;HQDRDLYPLLMEKARHDLTGQPADPEDAGDLVRKDIMLHFGAFVTESSGHLSEYLPYYRKRKDLLARYIGDRYDGRSSFYADEWPVWRDEADATRRRWVSGEEPMDWPRSWEYASWIIEAREKDAPWRIHGNVMNRARGGGPLIANLAHAGCVEVACLIDRNGVNPTVYGKLPPQMAALCQANMHVFELGTTAAIERSKEAAIHALMLDPLTAACCSPAEIKRMTLDLFEAESEYLPGYA
;
A
#
# COMPACT_ATOMS: atom_id res chain seq x y z
N HIS A 1 22.48 -12.74 -0.96
CA HIS A 1 22.74 -12.82 0.50
C HIS A 1 23.36 -14.16 0.94
N GLN A 2 23.48 -15.19 0.07
CA GLN A 2 24.12 -16.48 0.38
C GLN A 2 23.53 -17.11 1.65
N ASP A 3 22.19 -17.13 1.74
CA ASP A 3 21.41 -17.69 2.87
C ASP A 3 21.68 -17.08 4.26
N ARG A 4 22.38 -15.94 4.32
CA ARG A 4 22.56 -15.20 5.56
C ARG A 4 21.34 -14.36 5.86
N ASP A 5 20.85 -14.45 7.10
CA ASP A 5 19.85 -13.54 7.62
C ASP A 5 20.42 -12.11 7.69
N LEU A 6 19.77 -11.19 6.96
CA LEU A 6 20.17 -9.79 6.90
C LEU A 6 19.44 -8.92 7.93
N TYR A 7 18.43 -9.44 8.64
CA TYR A 7 17.68 -8.67 9.62
C TYR A 7 18.55 -8.03 10.71
N PRO A 8 19.57 -8.69 11.29
CA PRO A 8 20.44 -8.04 12.27
C PRO A 8 21.12 -6.78 11.73
N LEU A 9 21.61 -6.82 10.48
CA LEU A 9 22.25 -5.68 9.82
C LEU A 9 21.22 -4.59 9.48
N LEU A 10 20.04 -4.98 9.00
CA LEU A 10 18.97 -4.03 8.69
C LEU A 10 18.48 -3.31 9.96
N MET A 11 18.38 -4.00 11.09
CA MET A 11 18.00 -3.42 12.38
C MET A 11 19.05 -2.42 12.88
N GLU A 12 20.33 -2.73 12.72
CA GLU A 12 21.42 -1.82 13.06
C GLU A 12 21.36 -0.52 12.23
N LYS A 13 21.20 -0.66 10.90
CA LYS A 13 21.06 0.47 9.98
C LYS A 13 19.82 1.31 10.30
N ALA A 14 18.68 0.67 10.54
CA ALA A 14 17.43 1.35 10.91
C ALA A 14 17.60 2.20 12.18
N ARG A 15 18.27 1.67 13.23
CA ARG A 15 18.56 2.43 14.45
C ARG A 15 19.45 3.64 14.18
N HIS A 16 20.50 3.45 13.40
CA HIS A 16 21.44 4.51 13.06
C HIS A 16 20.74 5.64 12.31
N ASP A 17 19.98 5.31 11.27
CA ASP A 17 19.31 6.32 10.45
C ASP A 17 18.26 7.14 11.24
N LEU A 18 17.57 6.50 12.19
CA LEU A 18 16.61 7.18 13.08
C LEU A 18 17.25 8.17 14.07
N THR A 19 18.59 8.21 14.17
CA THR A 19 19.31 9.26 14.92
C THR A 19 19.45 10.57 14.14
N GLY A 20 19.01 10.60 12.86
CA GLY A 20 19.16 11.75 11.97
C GLY A 20 20.51 11.80 11.23
N GLN A 21 21.26 10.70 11.24
CA GLN A 21 22.53 10.56 10.53
C GLN A 21 22.42 9.37 9.55
N PRO A 22 21.62 9.47 8.48
CA PRO A 22 21.44 8.33 7.58
C PRO A 22 22.75 7.98 6.88
N ALA A 23 23.05 6.68 6.78
CA ALA A 23 24.24 6.22 6.06
C ALA A 23 24.13 6.45 4.54
N ASP A 24 22.90 6.47 4.02
CA ASP A 24 22.55 6.78 2.64
C ASP A 24 21.55 7.95 2.61
N PRO A 25 21.87 9.10 1.96
CA PRO A 25 20.94 10.19 1.80
C PRO A 25 19.64 9.81 1.08
N GLU A 26 19.65 8.81 0.19
CA GLU A 26 18.45 8.35 -0.51
C GLU A 26 17.45 7.66 0.44
N ASP A 27 17.96 7.01 1.50
CA ASP A 27 17.14 6.35 2.50
C ASP A 27 16.76 7.27 3.67
N ALA A 28 17.18 8.55 3.65
CA ALA A 28 17.01 9.49 4.76
C ALA A 28 15.54 9.77 5.11
N GLY A 29 14.65 9.77 4.11
CA GLY A 29 13.21 10.01 4.28
C GLY A 29 12.45 8.79 4.78
N ASP A 30 13.06 7.60 4.76
CA ASP A 30 12.38 6.34 5.01
C ASP A 30 12.26 5.96 6.50
N LEU A 31 11.80 6.90 7.30
CA LEU A 31 11.86 6.79 8.76
C LEU A 31 10.75 5.91 9.34
N VAL A 32 9.55 5.91 8.74
CA VAL A 32 8.39 5.17 9.26
C VAL A 32 8.59 3.66 9.10
N ARG A 33 9.06 3.19 7.93
CA ARG A 33 9.38 1.76 7.74
C ARG A 33 10.43 1.27 8.72
N LYS A 34 11.48 2.07 8.96
CA LYS A 34 12.57 1.75 9.89
C LYS A 34 12.08 1.71 11.33
N ASP A 35 11.28 2.68 11.75
CA ASP A 35 10.71 2.75 13.09
C ASP A 35 9.78 1.56 13.37
N ILE A 36 8.87 1.24 12.44
CA ILE A 36 8.02 0.06 12.53
C ILE A 36 8.84 -1.23 12.54
N MET A 37 9.89 -1.33 11.72
CA MET A 37 10.78 -2.48 11.73
C MET A 37 11.37 -2.73 13.12
N LEU A 38 11.85 -1.69 13.80
CA LEU A 38 12.43 -1.81 15.14
C LEU A 38 11.38 -2.20 16.20
N HIS A 39 10.15 -1.74 16.06
CA HIS A 39 9.07 -2.01 17.02
C HIS A 39 8.38 -3.36 16.79
N PHE A 40 8.21 -3.78 15.55
CA PHE A 40 7.43 -4.96 15.18
C PHE A 40 8.30 -6.15 14.79
N GLY A 41 9.56 -5.94 14.42
CA GLY A 41 10.52 -6.98 14.10
C GLY A 41 10.60 -7.37 12.61
N ALA A 42 9.85 -6.71 11.73
CA ALA A 42 9.86 -6.98 10.29
C ALA A 42 9.90 -5.67 9.49
N PHE A 43 10.69 -5.64 8.42
CA PHE A 43 10.70 -4.51 7.49
C PHE A 43 9.43 -4.54 6.64
N VAL A 44 8.83 -3.37 6.42
CA VAL A 44 7.59 -3.22 5.65
C VAL A 44 7.95 -2.84 4.22
N THR A 45 7.23 -3.38 3.24
CA THR A 45 7.49 -3.08 1.83
C THR A 45 6.99 -1.70 1.42
N GLU A 46 5.81 -1.31 1.90
CA GLU A 46 5.18 -0.02 1.60
C GLU A 46 6.00 1.17 2.11
N SER A 47 6.16 2.18 1.25
CA SER A 47 6.85 3.44 1.50
C SER A 47 6.46 4.12 2.81
N SER A 48 7.39 4.88 3.40
CA SER A 48 7.14 5.57 4.67
C SER A 48 5.95 6.54 4.62
N GLY A 49 5.75 7.23 3.49
CA GLY A 49 4.61 8.11 3.28
C GLY A 49 3.28 7.38 3.45
N HIS A 50 3.04 6.33 2.65
CA HIS A 50 1.79 5.57 2.71
C HIS A 50 1.66 4.74 3.99
N LEU A 51 2.73 4.11 4.45
CA LEU A 51 2.69 3.33 5.69
C LEU A 51 2.27 4.17 6.90
N SER A 52 2.62 5.47 6.90
CA SER A 52 2.22 6.40 7.96
C SER A 52 0.70 6.67 8.00
N GLU A 53 -0.02 6.38 6.92
CA GLU A 53 -1.47 6.53 6.77
C GLU A 53 -2.21 5.26 7.20
N TYR A 54 -1.64 4.08 6.93
CA TYR A 54 -2.22 2.78 7.32
C TYR A 54 -2.07 2.44 8.81
N LEU A 55 -1.42 3.31 9.59
CA LEU A 55 -1.10 3.09 11.00
C LEU A 55 -1.50 4.31 11.85
N PRO A 56 -2.04 4.11 13.06
CA PRO A 56 -2.56 5.20 13.90
C PRO A 56 -1.47 5.97 14.67
N TYR A 57 -0.21 5.83 14.27
CA TYR A 57 0.93 6.23 15.09
C TYR A 57 1.47 7.60 14.70
N TYR A 58 1.68 7.88 13.41
CA TYR A 58 2.58 8.95 12.99
C TYR A 58 1.87 10.27 12.65
N ARG A 59 0.69 10.21 12.03
CA ARG A 59 0.00 11.37 11.46
C ARG A 59 -1.02 12.04 12.40
N LYS A 60 -0.62 12.36 13.64
CA LYS A 60 -1.57 12.90 14.66
C LYS A 60 -1.05 13.98 15.59
N ARG A 61 0.27 14.11 15.78
CA ARG A 61 0.87 15.13 16.65
C ARG A 61 1.95 15.88 15.89
N LYS A 62 2.10 17.18 16.18
CA LYS A 62 3.06 18.05 15.49
C LYS A 62 4.51 17.56 15.59
N ASP A 63 4.90 17.01 16.74
CA ASP A 63 6.24 16.43 16.95
C ASP A 63 6.48 15.18 16.10
N LEU A 64 5.45 14.34 15.93
CA LEU A 64 5.53 13.15 15.08
C LEU A 64 5.55 13.52 13.60
N LEU A 65 4.70 14.46 13.18
CA LEU A 65 4.68 14.98 11.82
C LEU A 65 6.05 15.55 11.44
N ALA A 66 6.62 16.42 12.27
CA ALA A 66 7.91 17.04 12.01
C ALA A 66 9.08 16.04 11.98
N ARG A 67 8.94 14.90 12.67
CA ARG A 67 9.99 13.86 12.73
C ARG A 67 9.89 12.84 11.61
N TYR A 68 8.69 12.38 11.28
CA TYR A 68 8.48 11.19 10.46
C TYR A 68 7.91 11.48 9.07
N ILE A 69 7.33 12.66 8.85
CA ILE A 69 6.68 13.01 7.59
C ILE A 69 7.57 13.99 6.84
N GLY A 70 8.00 13.58 5.64
CA GLY A 70 8.89 14.37 4.78
C GLY A 70 8.14 15.12 3.67
N ASP A 71 8.92 15.60 2.71
CA ASP A 71 8.39 16.20 1.48
C ASP A 71 8.12 15.09 0.44
N ARG A 72 7.46 15.45 -0.66
CA ARG A 72 7.21 14.55 -1.80
C ARG A 72 6.53 13.25 -1.39
N TYR A 73 7.10 12.12 -1.82
CA TYR A 73 6.60 10.78 -1.57
C TYR A 73 6.77 10.31 -0.12
N ASP A 74 7.52 11.06 0.71
CA ASP A 74 7.73 10.76 2.13
C ASP A 74 6.57 11.24 3.02
N GLY A 75 5.40 11.46 2.41
CA GLY A 75 4.14 11.69 3.11
C GLY A 75 3.65 13.13 3.10
N ARG A 76 4.15 14.00 2.21
CA ARG A 76 3.63 15.36 2.06
C ARG A 76 2.12 15.36 1.78
N SER A 77 1.39 16.18 2.53
CA SER A 77 -0.03 16.44 2.27
C SER A 77 -0.24 16.96 0.85
N SER A 78 -1.25 16.41 0.18
CA SER A 78 -1.65 16.78 -1.19
C SER A 78 -0.60 16.54 -2.29
N PHE A 79 0.52 15.84 -2.01
CA PHE A 79 1.60 15.65 -2.98
C PHE A 79 1.09 15.17 -4.35
N TYR A 80 0.29 14.11 -4.38
CA TYR A 80 -0.27 13.61 -5.62
C TYR A 80 -1.24 14.58 -6.30
N ALA A 81 -2.06 15.29 -5.54
CA ALA A 81 -2.99 16.26 -6.10
C ALA A 81 -2.24 17.44 -6.76
N ASP A 82 -1.14 17.88 -6.15
CA ASP A 82 -0.32 18.99 -6.63
C ASP A 82 0.50 18.59 -7.88
N GLU A 83 1.06 17.38 -7.91
CA GLU A 83 2.00 16.95 -8.95
C GLU A 83 1.33 16.27 -10.15
N TRP A 84 0.18 15.62 -9.95
CA TRP A 84 -0.48 14.84 -11.00
C TRP A 84 -0.81 15.62 -12.29
N PRO A 85 -1.31 16.89 -12.23
CA PRO A 85 -1.54 17.66 -13.44
C PRO A 85 -0.26 17.87 -14.27
N VAL A 86 0.86 18.17 -13.59
CA VAL A 86 2.16 18.36 -14.25
C VAL A 86 2.63 17.05 -14.88
N TRP A 87 2.63 15.95 -14.12
CA TRP A 87 3.04 14.65 -14.64
C TRP A 87 2.17 14.18 -15.82
N ARG A 88 0.87 14.50 -15.79
CA ARG A 88 -0.04 14.21 -16.90
C ARG A 88 0.35 14.98 -18.15
N ASP A 89 0.55 16.29 -18.03
CA ASP A 89 0.92 17.15 -19.15
C ASP A 89 2.27 16.77 -19.75
N GLU A 90 3.27 16.48 -18.91
CA GLU A 90 4.59 16.00 -19.31
C GLU A 90 4.53 14.66 -20.03
N ALA A 91 3.74 13.71 -19.50
CA ALA A 91 3.54 12.41 -20.12
C ALA A 91 2.84 12.54 -21.48
N ASP A 92 1.84 13.41 -21.61
CA ASP A 92 1.14 13.65 -22.87
C ASP A 92 2.01 14.39 -23.89
N ALA A 93 2.85 15.33 -23.45
CA ALA A 93 3.85 15.96 -24.30
C ALA A 93 4.85 14.95 -24.84
N THR A 94 5.32 14.05 -23.99
CA THR A 94 6.25 12.97 -24.39
C THR A 94 5.59 12.02 -25.38
N ARG A 95 4.34 11.61 -25.16
CA ARG A 95 3.57 10.81 -26.12
C ARG A 95 3.43 11.50 -27.48
N ARG A 96 3.21 12.82 -27.50
CA ARG A 96 3.13 13.59 -28.75
C ARG A 96 4.46 13.58 -29.51
N ARG A 97 5.60 13.74 -28.83
CA ARG A 97 6.94 13.67 -29.45
C ARG A 97 7.28 12.28 -30.00
N TRP A 98 6.81 11.22 -29.34
CA TRP A 98 6.91 9.86 -29.87
C TRP A 98 6.08 9.67 -31.15
N VAL A 99 4.81 10.09 -31.14
CA VAL A 99 3.91 9.91 -32.30
C VAL A 99 4.34 10.76 -33.49
N SER A 100 4.92 11.95 -33.28
CA SER A 100 5.46 12.80 -34.34
C SER A 100 6.78 12.30 -34.94
N GLY A 101 7.46 11.37 -34.26
CA GLY A 101 8.80 10.91 -34.62
C GLY A 101 9.92 11.88 -34.24
N GLU A 102 9.63 12.90 -33.42
CA GLU A 102 10.62 13.83 -32.87
C GLU A 102 11.56 13.12 -31.88
N GLU A 103 11.00 12.23 -31.06
CA GLU A 103 11.76 11.37 -30.15
C GLU A 103 11.52 9.90 -30.50
N PRO A 104 12.58 9.06 -30.50
CA PRO A 104 12.41 7.62 -30.67
C PRO A 104 11.69 7.03 -29.46
N MET A 105 10.87 6.03 -29.71
CA MET A 105 10.16 5.30 -28.67
C MET A 105 10.93 4.02 -28.34
N ASP A 106 11.49 3.94 -27.13
CA ASP A 106 12.13 2.73 -26.60
C ASP A 106 11.16 1.98 -25.66
N TRP A 107 11.23 0.66 -25.66
CA TRP A 107 10.34 -0.21 -24.89
C TRP A 107 11.12 -1.23 -24.06
N PRO A 108 12.08 -0.81 -23.23
CA PRO A 108 12.68 -1.74 -22.28
C PRO A 108 11.57 -2.27 -21.37
N ARG A 109 11.52 -3.58 -21.19
CA ARG A 109 10.55 -4.18 -20.27
C ARG A 109 10.81 -3.65 -18.85
N SER A 110 9.79 -3.02 -18.26
CA SER A 110 9.85 -2.52 -16.89
C SER A 110 9.75 -3.66 -15.87
N TRP A 111 9.95 -3.32 -14.60
CA TRP A 111 9.75 -4.24 -13.47
C TRP A 111 8.27 -4.45 -13.11
N GLU A 112 7.36 -3.72 -13.76
CA GLU A 112 5.92 -3.87 -13.56
C GLU A 112 5.44 -5.27 -13.95
N TYR A 113 4.74 -5.93 -13.03
CA TYR A 113 4.48 -7.36 -13.12
C TYR A 113 3.63 -7.78 -14.32
N ALA A 114 2.83 -6.90 -14.93
CA ALA A 114 1.88 -7.26 -15.99
C ALA A 114 2.54 -8.01 -17.17
N SER A 115 3.63 -7.47 -17.72
CA SER A 115 4.32 -8.10 -18.86
C SER A 115 4.96 -9.44 -18.49
N TRP A 116 5.48 -9.57 -17.26
CA TRP A 116 6.06 -10.80 -16.72
C TRP A 116 5.00 -11.87 -16.45
N ILE A 117 3.84 -11.48 -15.94
CA ILE A 117 2.69 -12.38 -15.73
C ILE A 117 2.24 -12.95 -17.08
N ILE A 118 2.04 -12.08 -18.08
CA ILE A 118 1.60 -12.50 -19.42
C ILE A 118 2.64 -13.47 -20.02
N GLU A 119 3.93 -13.14 -19.97
CA GLU A 119 4.96 -14.04 -20.50
C GLU A 119 4.99 -15.39 -19.76
N ALA A 120 4.92 -15.38 -18.43
CA ALA A 120 4.94 -16.61 -17.65
C ALA A 120 3.75 -17.53 -17.95
N ARG A 121 2.57 -16.94 -18.19
CA ARG A 121 1.34 -17.66 -18.58
C ARG A 121 1.43 -18.23 -19.99
N GLU A 122 1.81 -17.40 -20.95
CA GLU A 122 1.72 -17.74 -22.37
C GLU A 122 2.90 -18.60 -22.86
N LYS A 123 4.09 -18.40 -22.28
CA LYS A 123 5.32 -19.10 -22.72
C LYS A 123 5.80 -20.17 -21.74
N ASP A 124 5.11 -20.36 -20.62
CA ASP A 124 5.57 -21.22 -19.52
C ASP A 124 7.00 -20.90 -19.07
N ALA A 125 7.30 -19.60 -18.95
CA ALA A 125 8.56 -19.07 -18.44
C ALA A 125 8.33 -18.59 -16.99
N PRO A 126 8.49 -19.46 -15.96
CA PRO A 126 7.92 -19.18 -14.66
C PRO A 126 8.52 -17.92 -14.01
N TRP A 127 7.66 -17.13 -13.37
CA TRP A 127 8.06 -15.88 -12.73
C TRP A 127 7.43 -15.77 -11.34
N ARG A 128 8.18 -15.21 -10.37
CA ARG A 128 7.69 -14.99 -9.02
C ARG A 128 7.35 -13.52 -8.81
N ILE A 129 6.14 -13.26 -8.36
CA ILE A 129 5.66 -11.92 -7.98
C ILE A 129 5.15 -11.95 -6.54
N HIS A 130 4.88 -10.77 -5.96
CA HIS A 130 3.99 -10.65 -4.81
C HIS A 130 2.66 -10.13 -5.34
N GLY A 131 1.60 -10.92 -5.13
CA GLY A 131 0.30 -10.68 -5.76
C GLY A 131 -0.83 -10.70 -4.74
N ASN A 132 -1.82 -9.85 -4.98
CA ASN A 132 -3.06 -9.78 -4.21
C ASN A 132 -3.99 -10.92 -4.64
N VAL A 133 -4.25 -11.85 -3.72
CA VAL A 133 -5.08 -13.04 -3.95
C VAL A 133 -6.00 -13.30 -2.75
N MET A 134 -7.09 -14.02 -2.98
CA MET A 134 -7.92 -14.48 -1.87
C MET A 134 -7.08 -15.35 -0.92
N ASN A 135 -7.30 -15.21 0.39
CA ASN A 135 -6.60 -15.94 1.44
C ASN A 135 -7.04 -17.42 1.51
N ARG A 136 -6.90 -18.13 0.38
CA ARG A 136 -7.35 -19.50 0.15
C ARG A 136 -6.30 -20.26 -0.66
N ALA A 137 -5.71 -21.26 -0.04
CA ALA A 137 -4.83 -22.21 -0.70
C ALA A 137 -5.64 -23.28 -1.45
N ARG A 138 -5.08 -23.81 -2.55
CA ARG A 138 -5.71 -24.89 -3.35
C ARG A 138 -6.06 -26.14 -2.53
N GLY A 139 -5.35 -26.38 -1.42
CA GLY A 139 -5.57 -27.51 -0.51
C GLY A 139 -6.66 -27.32 0.56
N GLY A 140 -7.41 -26.21 0.56
CA GLY A 140 -8.57 -26.02 1.44
C GLY A 140 -8.30 -25.34 2.79
N GLY A 141 -7.27 -24.50 2.89
CA GLY A 141 -6.97 -23.68 4.08
C GLY A 141 -6.47 -22.28 3.72
N PRO A 142 -6.16 -21.40 4.70
CA PRO A 142 -5.69 -20.05 4.42
C PRO A 142 -4.23 -20.03 3.94
N LEU A 143 -3.87 -19.01 3.16
CA LEU A 143 -2.47 -18.69 2.85
C LEU A 143 -1.77 -18.10 4.08
N ILE A 144 -2.48 -17.22 4.78
CA ILE A 144 -2.11 -16.66 6.09
C ILE A 144 -3.15 -17.11 7.12
N ALA A 145 -2.73 -18.03 7.98
CA ALA A 145 -3.60 -18.86 8.83
C ALA A 145 -4.36 -18.09 9.92
N ASN A 146 -3.87 -16.92 10.31
CA ASN A 146 -4.50 -16.04 11.30
C ASN A 146 -5.02 -14.73 10.69
N LEU A 147 -5.37 -14.72 9.40
CA LEU A 147 -6.16 -13.67 8.76
C LEU A 147 -7.47 -14.27 8.21
N ALA A 148 -8.45 -13.43 7.89
CA ALA A 148 -9.75 -13.88 7.40
C ALA A 148 -9.61 -14.71 6.12
N HIS A 149 -10.23 -15.89 6.07
CA HIS A 149 -10.19 -16.80 4.92
C HIS A 149 -10.95 -16.27 3.69
N ALA A 150 -11.90 -15.37 3.90
CA ALA A 150 -12.62 -14.67 2.84
C ALA A 150 -11.96 -13.34 2.43
N GLY A 151 -10.84 -12.96 3.05
CA GLY A 151 -10.13 -11.72 2.73
C GLY A 151 -9.16 -11.85 1.56
N CYS A 152 -8.65 -10.72 1.09
CA CYS A 152 -7.54 -10.62 0.15
C CYS A 152 -6.23 -10.45 0.94
N VAL A 153 -5.16 -11.10 0.49
CA VAL A 153 -3.81 -10.99 1.05
C VAL A 153 -2.79 -10.86 -0.08
N GLU A 154 -1.71 -10.15 0.17
CA GLU A 154 -0.56 -10.11 -0.74
C GLU A 154 0.48 -11.14 -0.31
N VAL A 155 0.78 -12.11 -1.17
CA VAL A 155 1.77 -13.17 -0.92
C VAL A 155 2.60 -13.47 -2.15
N ALA A 156 3.76 -14.11 -1.97
CA ALA A 156 4.53 -14.60 -3.10
C ALA A 156 3.72 -15.61 -3.93
N CYS A 157 3.63 -15.38 -5.23
CA CYS A 157 2.93 -16.21 -6.20
C CYS A 157 3.90 -16.64 -7.30
N LEU A 158 3.98 -17.95 -7.55
CA LEU A 158 4.63 -18.49 -8.74
C LEU A 158 3.63 -18.44 -9.89
N ILE A 159 3.99 -17.77 -10.97
CA ILE A 159 3.21 -17.71 -12.20
C ILE A 159 3.84 -18.63 -13.22
N ASP A 160 3.03 -19.50 -13.82
CA ASP A 160 3.41 -20.43 -14.88
C ASP A 160 2.18 -20.70 -15.77
N ARG A 161 2.30 -21.61 -16.75
CA ARG A 161 1.18 -22.00 -17.60
C ARG A 161 -0.05 -22.53 -16.83
N ASN A 162 0.14 -23.05 -15.62
CA ASN A 162 -0.94 -23.61 -14.80
C ASN A 162 -1.69 -22.58 -13.99
N GLY A 163 -1.05 -21.49 -13.56
CA GLY A 163 -1.75 -20.57 -12.68
C GLY A 163 -1.01 -19.34 -12.26
N VAL A 164 -1.77 -18.54 -11.52
CA VAL A 164 -1.24 -17.99 -10.28
C VAL A 164 -1.21 -19.13 -9.25
N ASN A 165 -0.05 -19.35 -8.63
CA ASN A 165 0.17 -20.37 -7.60
C ASN A 165 0.68 -19.68 -6.32
N PRO A 166 -0.22 -19.28 -5.40
CA PRO A 166 0.17 -18.58 -4.18
C PRO A 166 0.88 -19.48 -3.17
N THR A 167 1.79 -18.90 -2.39
CA THR A 167 2.56 -19.57 -1.34
C THR A 167 1.82 -19.52 0.00
N VAL A 168 1.85 -20.62 0.75
CA VAL A 168 1.32 -20.69 2.13
C VAL A 168 2.38 -20.23 3.11
N TYR A 169 2.07 -19.23 3.93
CA TYR A 169 2.98 -18.63 4.92
C TYR A 169 2.69 -19.03 6.37
N GLY A 170 1.52 -19.63 6.64
CA GLY A 170 1.14 -19.99 8.01
C GLY A 170 0.70 -18.76 8.81
N LYS A 171 1.03 -18.70 10.11
CA LYS A 171 0.60 -17.58 10.97
C LYS A 171 1.61 -16.43 10.89
N LEU A 172 1.11 -15.21 10.69
CA LEU A 172 1.88 -14.01 10.98
C LEU A 172 2.09 -13.85 12.50
N PRO A 173 3.15 -13.15 12.93
CA PRO A 173 3.26 -12.69 14.32
C PRO A 173 1.96 -11.98 14.76
N PRO A 174 1.41 -12.27 15.96
CA PRO A 174 0.07 -11.82 16.35
C PRO A 174 -0.15 -10.31 16.26
N GLN A 175 0.86 -9.52 16.62
CA GLN A 175 0.80 -8.05 16.57
C GLN A 175 0.73 -7.51 15.13
N MET A 176 1.37 -8.18 14.16
CA MET A 176 1.30 -7.80 12.75
C MET A 176 -0.03 -8.24 12.15
N ALA A 177 -0.49 -9.46 12.48
CA ALA A 177 -1.80 -9.94 12.05
C ALA A 177 -2.92 -9.02 12.54
N ALA A 178 -2.84 -8.49 13.76
CA ALA A 178 -3.83 -7.56 14.30
C ALA A 178 -3.93 -6.26 13.48
N LEU A 179 -2.79 -5.69 13.06
CA LEU A 179 -2.77 -4.50 12.20
C LEU A 179 -3.36 -4.79 10.81
N CYS A 180 -3.00 -5.92 10.22
CA CYS A 180 -3.58 -6.34 8.95
C CYS A 180 -5.10 -6.56 9.07
N GLN A 181 -5.56 -7.27 10.09
CA GLN A 181 -6.99 -7.50 10.32
C GLN A 181 -7.77 -6.19 10.50
N ALA A 182 -7.23 -5.23 11.26
CA ALA A 182 -7.88 -3.94 11.43
C ALA A 182 -8.09 -3.24 10.08
N ASN A 183 -7.05 -3.16 9.24
CA ASN A 183 -7.13 -2.59 7.90
C ASN A 183 -8.07 -3.40 6.97
N MET A 184 -8.07 -4.73 7.06
CA MET A 184 -8.97 -5.57 6.26
C MET A 184 -10.45 -5.24 6.50
N HIS A 185 -10.85 -4.93 7.74
CA HIS A 185 -12.23 -4.55 8.04
C HIS A 185 -12.60 -3.17 7.46
N VAL A 186 -11.64 -2.24 7.34
CA VAL A 186 -11.84 -0.95 6.65
C VAL A 186 -12.18 -1.21 5.17
N PHE A 187 -11.40 -2.07 4.51
CA PHE A 187 -11.62 -2.41 3.10
C PHE A 187 -12.92 -3.19 2.86
N GLU A 188 -13.30 -4.08 3.78
CA GLU A 188 -14.55 -4.82 3.71
C GLU A 188 -15.77 -3.89 3.81
N LEU A 189 -15.75 -2.93 4.74
CA LEU A 189 -16.80 -1.92 4.86
C LEU A 189 -16.81 -0.96 3.67
N GLY A 190 -15.64 -0.53 3.18
CA GLY A 190 -15.54 0.29 1.98
C GLY A 190 -16.09 -0.41 0.74
N THR A 191 -15.81 -1.71 0.59
CA THR A 191 -16.36 -2.53 -0.50
C THR A 191 -17.86 -2.71 -0.35
N THR A 192 -18.35 -2.97 0.86
CA THR A 192 -19.79 -3.03 1.19
C THR A 192 -20.47 -1.72 0.81
N ALA A 193 -19.89 -0.58 1.21
CA ALA A 193 -20.40 0.74 0.86
C ALA A 193 -20.51 0.91 -0.66
N ALA A 194 -19.51 0.45 -1.42
CA ALA A 194 -19.50 0.53 -2.86
C ALA A 194 -20.56 -0.34 -3.55
N ILE A 195 -20.70 -1.58 -3.09
CA ILE A 195 -21.64 -2.56 -3.67
C ILE A 195 -23.08 -2.21 -3.32
N GLU A 196 -23.34 -1.87 -2.06
CA GLU A 196 -24.68 -1.60 -1.55
C GLU A 196 -25.11 -0.14 -1.69
N ARG A 197 -24.17 0.74 -2.13
CA ARG A 197 -24.35 2.20 -2.19
C ARG A 197 -24.74 2.81 -0.85
N SER A 198 -24.10 2.33 0.22
CA SER A 198 -24.43 2.69 1.61
C SER A 198 -23.46 3.74 2.15
N LYS A 199 -23.95 4.97 2.36
CA LYS A 199 -23.17 6.03 3.05
C LYS A 199 -22.82 5.63 4.48
N GLU A 200 -23.70 4.92 5.19
CA GLU A 200 -23.43 4.51 6.57
C GLU A 200 -22.30 3.47 6.64
N ALA A 201 -22.21 2.54 5.68
CA ALA A 201 -21.07 1.62 5.59
C ALA A 201 -19.75 2.37 5.30
N ALA A 202 -19.77 3.39 4.43
CA ALA A 202 -18.59 4.23 4.19
C ALA A 202 -18.18 5.04 5.43
N ILE A 203 -19.15 5.60 6.16
CA ILE A 203 -18.92 6.28 7.43
C ILE A 203 -18.24 5.33 8.43
N HIS A 204 -18.74 4.09 8.56
CA HIS A 204 -18.11 3.10 9.43
C HIS A 204 -16.72 2.68 8.95
N ALA A 205 -16.49 2.55 7.64
CA ALA A 205 -15.16 2.30 7.11
C ALA A 205 -14.17 3.38 7.55
N LEU A 206 -14.53 4.66 7.37
CA LEU A 206 -13.71 5.80 7.77
C LEU A 206 -13.60 5.97 9.30
N MET A 207 -14.57 5.50 10.07
CA MET A 207 -14.45 5.45 11.54
C MET A 207 -13.43 4.40 12.02
N LEU A 208 -13.22 3.33 11.25
CA LEU A 208 -12.23 2.30 11.56
C LEU A 208 -10.86 2.57 10.92
N ASP A 209 -10.80 3.48 9.95
CA ASP A 209 -9.56 3.91 9.31
C ASP A 209 -8.58 4.50 10.33
N PRO A 210 -7.34 3.98 10.44
CA PRO A 210 -6.39 4.39 11.46
C PRO A 210 -6.02 5.88 11.43
N LEU A 211 -5.88 6.46 10.24
CA LEU A 211 -5.54 7.87 10.08
C LEU A 211 -6.70 8.76 10.49
N THR A 212 -7.87 8.47 9.95
CA THR A 212 -9.09 9.24 10.19
C THR A 212 -9.47 9.21 11.68
N ALA A 213 -9.43 8.04 12.31
CA ALA A 213 -9.69 7.88 13.74
C ALA A 213 -8.62 8.53 14.63
N ALA A 214 -7.38 8.71 14.14
CA ALA A 214 -6.34 9.41 14.88
C ALA A 214 -6.49 10.94 14.84
N CYS A 215 -7.14 11.47 13.79
CA CYS A 215 -7.28 12.91 13.55
C CYS A 215 -8.65 13.49 13.95
N CYS A 216 -9.69 12.67 13.96
CA CYS A 216 -11.08 13.14 14.08
C CYS A 216 -11.89 12.33 15.09
N SER A 217 -12.86 12.99 15.74
CA SER A 217 -13.91 12.33 16.51
C SER A 217 -14.96 11.67 15.59
N PRO A 218 -15.72 10.66 16.06
CA PRO A 218 -16.75 10.01 15.24
C PRO A 218 -17.77 10.97 14.58
N ALA A 219 -18.12 12.06 15.26
CA ALA A 219 -19.03 13.07 14.71
C ALA A 219 -18.39 13.87 13.56
N GLU A 220 -17.11 14.23 13.69
CA GLU A 220 -16.34 14.90 12.64
C GLU A 220 -16.13 13.97 11.44
N ILE A 221 -15.85 12.69 11.68
CA ILE A 221 -15.71 11.67 10.62
C ILE A 221 -17.00 11.54 9.83
N LYS A 222 -18.14 11.42 10.52
CA LYS A 222 -19.46 11.35 9.85
C LYS A 222 -19.72 12.59 9.00
N ARG A 223 -19.45 13.79 9.54
CA ARG A 223 -19.62 15.05 8.81
C ARG A 223 -18.73 15.08 7.57
N MET A 224 -17.43 14.87 7.73
CA MET A 224 -16.45 14.84 6.65
C MET A 224 -16.84 13.85 5.55
N THR A 225 -17.28 12.65 5.93
CA THR A 225 -17.72 11.64 4.96
C THR A 225 -18.89 12.12 4.12
N LEU A 226 -19.89 12.76 4.74
CA LEU A 226 -21.05 13.31 4.03
C LEU A 226 -20.65 14.49 3.12
N ASP A 227 -19.74 15.34 3.58
CA ASP A 227 -19.21 16.46 2.77
C ASP A 227 -18.47 15.92 1.53
N LEU A 228 -17.70 14.82 1.66
CA LEU A 228 -17.07 14.13 0.53
C LEU A 228 -18.09 13.54 -0.45
N PHE A 229 -19.18 12.92 0.05
CA PHE A 229 -20.25 12.42 -0.83
C PHE A 229 -20.98 13.54 -1.59
N GLU A 230 -21.15 14.71 -0.97
CA GLU A 230 -21.72 15.88 -1.65
C GLU A 230 -20.78 16.40 -2.74
N ALA A 231 -19.50 16.57 -2.41
CA ALA A 231 -18.46 17.02 -3.33
C ALA A 231 -18.31 16.08 -4.55
N GLU A 232 -18.40 14.77 -4.33
CA GLU A 232 -18.22 13.73 -5.36
C GLU A 232 -19.55 13.20 -5.91
N SER A 233 -20.66 13.91 -5.70
CA SER A 233 -22.02 13.44 -6.04
C SER A 233 -22.22 13.10 -7.53
N GLU A 234 -21.49 13.77 -8.43
CA GLU A 234 -21.46 13.46 -9.86
C GLU A 234 -20.86 12.07 -10.13
N TYR A 235 -19.83 11.70 -9.39
CA TYR A 235 -19.08 10.45 -9.58
C TYR A 235 -19.64 9.28 -8.74
N LEU A 236 -20.46 9.57 -7.72
CA LEU A 236 -21.06 8.59 -6.82
C LEU A 236 -22.59 8.52 -6.96
N PRO A 237 -23.14 8.24 -8.15
CA PRO A 237 -24.58 8.18 -8.34
C PRO A 237 -25.20 7.00 -7.58
N GLY A 238 -26.38 7.23 -7.01
CA GLY A 238 -27.19 6.19 -6.39
C GLY A 238 -26.84 5.85 -4.94
N TYR A 239 -25.94 6.62 -4.31
CA TYR A 239 -25.72 6.54 -2.86
C TYR A 239 -26.79 7.36 -2.13
N ALA A 240 -27.62 6.65 -1.36
CA ALA A 240 -28.62 7.25 -0.48
C ALA A 240 -27.97 7.79 0.79
#